data_AF-A0A1E7ENB3-F1
#
_entry.id   AF-A0A1E7ENB3-F1
#
_cell.length_a   1.000
_cell.length_b   1.000
_cell.length_c   1.000
_cell.angle_alpha   90.00
_cell.angle_beta   90.00
_cell.angle_gamma   90.00
#
_symmetry.space_group_name_H-M   'P 1'
#
loop_
_entity.id
_entity.type
_entity.pdbx_description
1 polymer ?
#
loop_
_entity_poly.entity_id
_entity_poly.type
_entity_poly.pdbx_seq_one_letter_code
_entity_poly.pdbx_strand_id
1 'polypeptide(L)'
;MMKFTALLIATMSSVVSGAGHIAAGQDLVNVGWSLPYEGPKTVALKVGDTIIFEWDEGHNVYIHPTMNCELDGAIFVGDTSTTEYTFTDADDGKDIFFSCDIGNGAHCQNGQSLIVTVGGEGLVLDTGDMTTDMEDMKTDMDMADMTSDMEDMKTDMQKDMEDMDHSDMDHSDMDHSDMDHSGSSATGPYGSSASSASSATGPSMIAAAAAAALLVAAVVAV
;
A
#
# COMPACT_ATOMS: atom_id res chain seq x y z
N MET A 1 75.54 -23.35 2.91
CA MET A 1 74.56 -22.58 3.72
C MET A 1 73.35 -22.27 2.84
N MET A 2 72.19 -22.04 3.46
CA MET A 2 70.83 -21.92 2.90
C MET A 2 70.12 -23.23 2.55
N LYS A 3 69.38 -23.73 3.56
CA LYS A 3 68.26 -24.66 3.43
C LYS A 3 67.03 -23.85 2.97
N PHE A 4 66.43 -24.21 1.84
CA PHE A 4 65.14 -23.66 1.42
C PHE A 4 64.04 -24.61 1.89
N THR A 5 63.39 -24.23 2.98
CA THR A 5 62.20 -24.90 3.49
C THR A 5 61.00 -24.46 2.65
N ALA A 6 60.40 -25.37 1.88
CA ALA A 6 59.18 -25.11 1.13
C ALA A 6 58.00 -25.03 2.10
N LEU A 7 57.40 -23.85 2.22
CA LEU A 7 56.16 -23.61 2.97
C LEU A 7 54.98 -23.87 2.03
N LEU A 8 54.31 -25.01 2.20
CA LEU A 8 53.04 -25.32 1.55
C LEU A 8 51.94 -24.49 2.22
N ILE A 9 51.51 -23.40 1.58
CA ILE A 9 50.33 -22.64 1.97
C ILE A 9 49.13 -23.35 1.34
N ALA A 10 48.42 -24.15 2.14
CA ALA A 10 47.11 -24.68 1.75
C ALA A 10 46.09 -23.54 1.81
N THR A 11 45.72 -22.99 0.65
CA THR A 11 44.59 -22.06 0.54
C THR A 11 43.30 -22.84 0.71
N MET A 12 42.69 -22.73 1.89
CA MET A 12 41.32 -23.21 2.09
C MET A 12 40.38 -22.24 1.36
N SER A 13 39.93 -22.64 0.18
CA SER A 13 38.80 -22.00 -0.50
C SER A 13 37.53 -22.32 0.27
N SER A 14 37.12 -21.42 1.14
CA SER A 14 35.77 -21.41 1.69
C SER A 14 34.81 -21.14 0.54
N VAL A 15 34.13 -22.17 0.04
CA VAL A 15 32.93 -21.98 -0.76
C VAL A 15 31.88 -21.41 0.18
N VAL A 16 31.70 -20.09 0.15
CA VAL A 16 30.48 -19.49 0.67
C VAL A 16 29.37 -19.94 -0.27
N SER A 17 28.64 -20.98 0.13
CA SER A 17 27.33 -21.27 -0.44
C SER A 17 26.42 -20.12 -0.01
N GLY A 18 26.45 -19.03 -0.78
CA GLY A 18 25.37 -18.06 -0.73
C GLY A 18 24.12 -18.82 -1.13
N ALA A 19 23.21 -19.04 -0.17
CA ALA A 19 21.82 -19.26 -0.50
C ALA A 19 21.44 -18.07 -1.39
N GLY A 20 21.29 -18.34 -2.69
CA GLY A 20 20.76 -17.36 -3.63
C GLY A 20 19.45 -16.91 -3.04
N HIS A 21 19.42 -15.70 -2.51
CA HIS A 21 18.18 -14.99 -2.37
C HIS A 21 17.74 -14.84 -3.82
N ILE A 22 16.67 -15.55 -4.19
CA ILE A 22 15.97 -15.27 -5.43
C ILE A 22 15.59 -13.80 -5.27
N ALA A 23 16.31 -12.89 -5.92
CA ALA A 23 15.86 -11.52 -6.03
C ALA A 23 14.47 -11.62 -6.66
N ALA A 24 13.45 -11.18 -5.94
CA ALA A 24 12.17 -10.91 -6.54
C ALA A 24 12.45 -10.07 -7.80
N GLY A 25 11.90 -10.50 -8.94
CA GLY A 25 12.13 -9.78 -10.20
C GLY A 25 11.71 -8.33 -10.00
N GLN A 26 12.60 -7.38 -10.30
CA GLN A 26 12.29 -5.96 -10.22
C GLN A 26 11.24 -5.66 -11.28
N ASP A 27 10.08 -5.18 -10.87
CA ASP A 27 9.06 -4.74 -11.82
C ASP A 27 9.43 -3.37 -12.39
N LEU A 28 9.09 -3.16 -13.67
CA LEU A 28 9.23 -1.88 -14.35
C LEU A 28 7.83 -1.33 -14.62
N VAL A 29 7.44 -0.34 -13.82
CA VAL A 29 6.11 0.25 -13.90
C VAL A 29 6.16 1.55 -14.68
N ASN A 30 5.65 1.52 -15.90
CA ASN A 30 5.60 2.69 -16.77
C ASN A 30 4.33 3.51 -16.52
N VAL A 31 4.48 4.82 -16.26
CA VAL A 31 3.36 5.74 -16.09
C VAL A 31 3.38 6.82 -17.18
N GLY A 32 2.27 6.90 -17.91
CA GLY A 32 2.01 8.01 -18.83
C GLY A 32 1.79 9.29 -18.03
N TRP A 33 2.85 10.10 -17.91
CA TRP A 33 2.90 11.28 -17.07
C TRP A 33 2.32 12.49 -17.81
N SER A 34 1.12 12.91 -17.44
CA SER A 34 0.38 13.97 -18.12
C SER A 34 -0.27 14.94 -17.14
N LEU A 35 -0.75 16.08 -17.65
CA LEU A 35 -1.58 17.04 -16.92
C LEU A 35 -3.02 17.06 -17.47
N PRO A 36 -4.05 16.63 -16.71
CA PRO A 36 -3.95 15.90 -15.44
C PRO A 36 -3.33 14.50 -15.65
N TYR A 37 -2.85 13.90 -14.57
CA TYR A 37 -2.44 12.51 -14.61
C TYR A 37 -3.70 11.64 -14.54
N GLU A 38 -3.95 10.84 -15.58
CA GLU A 38 -5.19 10.04 -15.74
C GLU A 38 -5.06 8.61 -15.21
N GLY A 39 -3.87 8.18 -14.79
CA GLY A 39 -3.65 6.86 -14.22
C GLY A 39 -4.07 6.74 -12.74
N PRO A 40 -3.82 5.57 -12.12
CA PRO A 40 -4.15 5.33 -10.72
C PRO A 40 -3.48 6.34 -9.79
N LYS A 41 -4.22 6.98 -8.89
CA LYS A 41 -3.65 7.98 -7.97
C LYS A 41 -2.79 7.38 -6.86
N THR A 42 -2.90 6.08 -6.66
CA THR A 42 -2.10 5.31 -5.72
C THR A 42 -1.65 4.03 -6.38
N VAL A 43 -0.37 3.70 -6.28
CA VAL A 43 0.23 2.45 -6.78
C VAL A 43 1.00 1.80 -5.64
N ALA A 44 0.92 0.49 -5.50
CA ALA A 44 1.68 -0.25 -4.49
C ALA A 44 2.84 -1.00 -5.15
N LEU A 45 4.08 -0.68 -4.76
CA LEU A 45 5.31 -1.27 -5.30
C LEU A 45 6.16 -1.86 -4.17
N LYS A 46 7.12 -2.69 -4.53
CA LYS A 46 8.07 -3.31 -3.60
C LYS A 46 9.43 -2.61 -3.68
N VAL A 47 10.25 -2.82 -2.65
CA VAL A 47 11.66 -2.45 -2.70
C VAL A 47 12.32 -3.14 -3.90
N GLY A 48 13.01 -2.33 -4.70
CA GLY A 48 13.73 -2.74 -5.90
C GLY A 48 12.97 -2.50 -7.20
N ASP A 49 11.64 -2.37 -7.15
CA ASP A 49 10.85 -2.00 -8.32
C ASP A 49 11.27 -0.61 -8.82
N THR A 50 11.03 -0.34 -10.11
CA THR A 50 11.32 0.97 -10.72
C THR A 50 10.06 1.54 -11.36
N ILE A 51 9.69 2.75 -10.96
CA ILE A 51 8.66 3.52 -11.66
C ILE A 51 9.32 4.39 -12.73
N ILE A 52 8.75 4.39 -13.93
CA ILE A 52 9.24 5.10 -15.11
C ILE A 52 8.18 6.13 -15.50
N PHE A 53 8.54 7.40 -15.48
CA PHE A 53 7.70 8.51 -15.89
C PHE A 53 8.02 8.89 -17.33
N GLU A 54 7.03 8.77 -18.22
CA GLU A 54 7.16 9.12 -19.63
C GLU A 54 6.17 10.21 -20.02
N TRP A 55 6.65 11.22 -20.75
CA TRP A 55 5.82 12.30 -21.28
C TRP A 55 6.33 12.82 -22.63
N ASP A 56 5.44 13.48 -23.37
CA ASP A 56 5.75 14.05 -24.69
C ASP A 56 6.42 15.43 -24.61
N GLU A 57 5.97 16.32 -23.72
CA GLU A 57 6.55 17.66 -23.59
C GLU A 57 6.34 18.27 -22.20
N GLY A 58 7.37 18.97 -21.69
CA GLY A 58 7.18 20.01 -20.67
C GLY A 58 6.73 19.54 -19.27
N HIS A 59 7.30 18.44 -18.77
CA HIS A 59 7.06 17.97 -17.40
C HIS A 59 8.38 17.71 -16.66
N ASN A 60 8.25 17.63 -15.34
CA ASN A 60 9.30 17.17 -14.44
C ASN A 60 8.69 16.29 -13.35
N VAL A 61 9.57 15.66 -12.58
CA VAL A 61 9.22 14.75 -11.49
C VAL A 61 9.97 15.19 -10.24
N TYR A 62 9.20 15.44 -9.19
CA TYR A 62 9.68 15.74 -7.85
C TYR A 62 9.03 14.80 -6.83
N ILE A 63 9.72 14.54 -5.74
CA ILE A 63 9.15 13.91 -4.54
C ILE A 63 8.85 15.01 -3.53
N HIS A 64 7.61 15.06 -3.02
CA HIS A 64 7.19 16.04 -2.01
C HIS A 64 7.05 15.38 -0.65
N PRO A 65 7.91 15.70 0.33
CA PRO A 65 7.84 15.12 1.68
C PRO A 65 6.60 15.57 2.46
N THR A 66 5.94 16.64 2.02
CA THR A 66 4.71 17.16 2.60
C THR A 66 3.46 16.34 2.23
N MET A 67 3.60 15.37 1.30
CA MET A 67 2.50 14.54 0.77
C MET A 67 1.37 15.37 0.12
N ASN A 68 1.73 16.52 -0.45
CA ASN A 68 0.84 17.45 -1.14
C ASN A 68 1.63 18.33 -2.12
N CYS A 69 0.98 19.32 -2.74
CA CYS A 69 1.61 20.22 -3.71
C CYS A 69 2.40 21.40 -3.11
N GLU A 70 2.67 21.41 -1.80
CA GLU A 70 3.58 22.39 -1.20
C GLU A 70 5.02 22.10 -1.61
N LEU A 71 5.77 23.12 -2.02
CA LEU A 71 7.12 22.96 -2.57
C LEU A 71 8.21 22.81 -1.49
N ASP A 72 7.85 22.89 -0.21
CA ASP A 72 8.81 22.85 0.89
C ASP A 72 9.49 21.47 0.97
N GLY A 73 10.82 21.49 0.84
CA GLY A 73 11.62 20.26 0.86
C GLY A 73 11.44 19.36 -0.36
N ALA A 74 10.81 19.82 -1.45
CA ALA A 74 10.67 19.05 -2.67
C ALA A 74 12.03 18.58 -3.22
N ILE A 75 12.10 17.29 -3.58
CA ILE A 75 13.33 16.63 -4.03
C ILE A 75 13.23 16.39 -5.52
N PHE A 76 14.17 16.95 -6.29
CA PHE A 76 14.22 16.77 -7.73
C PHE A 76 14.58 15.33 -8.10
N VAL A 77 13.79 14.71 -8.98
CA VAL A 77 14.06 13.38 -9.55
C VAL A 77 14.55 13.51 -11.00
N GLY A 78 13.84 14.29 -11.83
CA GLY A 78 14.23 14.51 -13.23
C GLY A 78 13.32 15.48 -13.99
N ASP A 79 13.83 16.07 -15.08
CA ASP A 79 13.12 16.99 -15.98
C ASP A 79 13.18 16.56 -17.46
N THR A 80 13.61 15.32 -17.73
CA THR A 80 13.68 14.74 -19.06
C THR A 80 12.86 13.46 -19.15
N SER A 81 12.14 13.27 -20.25
CA SER A 81 11.48 12.00 -20.57
C SER A 81 12.51 11.04 -21.21
N THR A 82 12.71 9.82 -20.72
CA THR A 82 12.08 9.20 -19.54
C THR A 82 12.82 9.55 -18.24
N THR A 83 12.10 9.62 -17.11
CA THR A 83 12.69 9.77 -15.77
C THR A 83 12.32 8.54 -14.93
N GLU A 84 13.27 8.00 -14.18
CA GLU A 84 13.11 6.75 -13.42
C GLU A 84 13.37 6.95 -11.93
N TYR A 85 12.67 6.20 -11.08
CA TYR A 85 12.96 6.07 -9.66
C TYR A 85 12.89 4.61 -9.23
N THR A 86 14.01 4.06 -8.78
CA THR A 86 14.09 2.70 -8.21
C THR A 86 13.94 2.78 -6.69
N PHE A 87 12.97 2.05 -6.15
CA PHE A 87 12.72 2.02 -4.71
C PHE A 87 13.79 1.21 -3.98
N THR A 88 14.22 1.68 -2.83
CA THR A 88 15.29 1.09 -2.02
C THR A 88 14.78 0.67 -0.65
N ASP A 89 15.60 -0.01 0.16
CA ASP A 89 15.26 -0.32 1.56
C ASP A 89 14.93 0.94 2.39
N ALA A 90 15.44 2.12 1.97
CA ALA A 90 15.11 3.38 2.63
C ALA A 90 13.67 3.83 2.37
N ASP A 91 13.03 3.31 1.33
CA ASP A 91 11.66 3.62 0.94
C ASP A 91 10.65 2.65 1.55
N ASP A 92 11.10 1.51 2.07
CA ASP A 92 10.22 0.45 2.60
C ASP A 92 9.26 0.96 3.69
N GLY A 93 7.99 0.56 3.57
CA GLY A 93 6.89 0.93 4.45
C GLY A 93 6.44 2.39 4.34
N LYS A 94 6.80 3.13 3.28
CA LYS A 94 6.48 4.55 3.12
C LYS A 94 5.56 4.81 1.94
N ASP A 95 4.79 5.88 2.06
CA ASP A 95 4.17 6.54 0.92
C ASP A 95 5.11 7.61 0.36
N ILE A 96 5.25 7.64 -0.96
CA ILE A 96 6.07 8.60 -1.70
C ILE A 96 5.16 9.35 -2.66
N PHE A 97 5.02 10.65 -2.46
CA PHE A 97 4.22 11.52 -3.31
C PHE A 97 5.09 12.09 -4.44
N PHE A 98 4.82 11.68 -5.67
CA PHE A 98 5.42 12.24 -6.87
C PHE A 98 4.53 13.31 -7.48
N SER A 99 5.11 14.42 -7.95
CA SER A 99 4.39 15.47 -8.66
C SER A 99 5.25 16.24 -9.66
N CYS A 100 4.55 16.99 -10.51
CA CYS A 100 5.13 17.94 -11.45
C CYS A 100 5.03 19.35 -10.89
N ASP A 101 6.16 20.05 -10.86
CA ASP A 101 6.32 21.38 -10.25
C ASP A 101 6.28 22.52 -11.27
N ILE A 102 6.04 22.22 -12.55
CA ILE A 102 5.90 23.23 -13.59
C ILE A 102 4.83 24.25 -13.20
N GLY A 103 5.16 25.53 -13.45
CA GLY A 103 4.33 26.65 -13.04
C GLY A 103 4.33 26.88 -11.52
N ASN A 104 5.41 26.52 -10.82
CA ASN A 104 5.54 26.67 -9.37
C ASN A 104 4.46 25.86 -8.62
N GLY A 105 4.35 24.58 -8.95
CA GLY A 105 3.38 23.63 -8.38
C GLY A 105 1.99 23.66 -9.03
N ALA A 106 1.76 24.50 -10.04
CA ALA A 106 0.46 24.59 -10.72
C ALA A 106 0.04 23.27 -11.39
N HIS A 107 0.99 22.51 -11.94
CA HIS A 107 0.70 21.20 -12.53
C HIS A 107 0.23 20.18 -11.48
N CYS A 108 0.93 20.09 -10.34
CA CYS A 108 0.48 19.30 -9.19
C CYS A 108 -0.94 19.68 -8.74
N GLN A 109 -1.22 20.98 -8.56
CA GLN A 109 -2.52 21.50 -8.13
C GLN A 109 -3.66 21.16 -9.10
N ASN A 110 -3.32 20.99 -10.37
CA ASN A 110 -4.24 20.60 -11.44
C ASN A 110 -4.25 19.07 -11.69
N GLY A 111 -3.69 18.28 -10.77
CA GLY A 111 -3.85 16.82 -10.73
C GLY A 111 -2.72 16.00 -11.35
N GLN A 112 -1.57 16.60 -11.64
CA GLN A 112 -0.36 15.86 -12.07
C GLN A 112 0.46 15.41 -10.86
N SER A 113 -0.09 14.42 -10.14
CA SER A 113 0.53 13.75 -9.01
C SER A 113 0.07 12.30 -8.87
N LEU A 114 0.90 11.50 -8.19
CA LEU A 114 0.72 10.08 -7.89
C LEU A 114 1.35 9.78 -6.51
N ILE A 115 0.73 8.90 -5.73
CA ILE A 115 1.34 8.33 -4.52
C ILE A 115 1.78 6.90 -4.81
N VAL A 116 3.01 6.56 -4.43
CA VAL A 116 3.48 5.17 -4.41
C VAL A 116 3.60 4.72 -2.96
N THR A 117 2.88 3.67 -2.59
CA THR A 117 3.09 2.96 -1.31
C THR A 117 4.12 1.87 -1.54
N VAL A 118 5.23 1.95 -0.82
CA VAL A 118 6.35 0.99 -0.93
C VAL A 118 6.24 0.01 0.23
N GLY A 119 6.20 -1.27 -0.09
CA GLY A 119 5.99 -2.35 0.89
C GLY A 119 4.53 -2.84 0.87
N GLY A 120 4.36 -4.13 0.62
CA GLY A 120 3.06 -4.78 0.43
C GLY A 120 3.02 -5.70 -0.80
N GLU A 121 2.02 -6.57 -0.88
CA GLU A 121 1.78 -7.39 -2.08
C GLU A 121 1.28 -6.47 -3.20
N GLY A 122 2.25 -5.94 -3.96
CA GLY A 122 2.08 -4.96 -5.02
C GLY A 122 0.82 -5.13 -5.86
N LEU A 123 0.16 -4.00 -6.12
CA LEU A 123 -0.95 -3.95 -7.06
C LEU A 123 -0.37 -4.15 -8.45
N VAL A 124 -0.57 -5.34 -9.00
CA VAL A 124 -0.35 -5.62 -10.42
C VAL A 124 -1.16 -4.63 -11.23
N LEU A 125 -0.49 -3.71 -11.92
CA LEU A 125 -1.12 -2.91 -12.95
C LEU A 125 -1.37 -3.85 -14.12
N ASP A 126 -2.54 -4.51 -14.09
CA ASP A 126 -2.99 -5.41 -15.13
C ASP A 126 -3.11 -4.64 -16.45
N THR A 127 -2.03 -4.68 -17.22
CA THR A 127 -2.09 -4.65 -18.67
C THR A 127 -1.52 -5.95 -19.20
N GLY A 128 -2.14 -7.07 -18.80
CA GLY A 128 -2.10 -8.33 -19.53
C GLY A 128 -0.94 -9.26 -19.21
N ASP A 129 -1.03 -9.99 -18.09
CA ASP A 129 -0.41 -11.31 -17.95
C ASP A 129 -1.22 -12.24 -17.04
N MET A 130 -2.27 -12.86 -17.59
CA MET A 130 -3.01 -13.95 -16.96
C MET A 130 -2.23 -15.28 -17.05
N THR A 131 -1.01 -15.36 -16.52
CA THR A 131 -0.31 -16.66 -16.41
C THR A 131 0.20 -16.99 -15.03
N THR A 132 0.29 -16.02 -14.11
CA THR A 132 0.84 -16.24 -12.76
C THR A 132 -0.21 -16.63 -11.71
N ASP A 133 -1.49 -16.32 -11.92
CA ASP A 133 -2.57 -16.65 -10.97
C ASP A 133 -2.87 -18.16 -10.85
N MET A 134 -2.30 -19.01 -11.72
CA MET A 134 -2.48 -20.46 -11.61
C MET A 134 -1.51 -21.13 -10.63
N GLU A 135 -0.39 -20.49 -10.28
CA GLU A 135 0.58 -21.07 -9.33
C GLU A 135 0.28 -20.67 -7.87
N ASP A 136 -0.39 -19.54 -7.62
CA ASP A 136 -0.74 -19.11 -6.26
C ASP A 136 -2.00 -19.78 -5.70
N MET A 137 -2.96 -20.17 -6.56
CA MET A 137 -4.10 -20.99 -6.12
C MET A 137 -3.71 -22.43 -5.76
N LYS A 138 -2.45 -22.84 -6.01
CA LYS A 138 -1.96 -24.18 -5.70
C LYS A 138 -1.31 -24.28 -4.32
N THR A 139 -0.92 -23.15 -3.72
CA THR A 139 -0.15 -23.14 -2.46
C THR A 139 -1.02 -22.97 -1.22
N ASP A 140 -2.21 -22.38 -1.35
CA ASP A 140 -3.14 -22.16 -0.21
C ASP A 140 -4.21 -23.25 0.00
N MET A 141 -4.24 -24.29 -0.86
CA MET A 141 -5.02 -25.50 -0.58
C MET A 141 -4.13 -26.58 0.03
N ASP A 142 -3.80 -26.41 1.31
CA ASP A 142 -3.19 -27.44 2.14
C ASP A 142 -4.13 -28.67 2.23
N MET A 143 -3.81 -29.72 1.46
CA MET A 143 -4.55 -31.00 1.42
C MET A 143 -4.54 -31.79 2.75
N ALA A 144 -3.85 -31.31 3.78
CA ALA A 144 -3.84 -31.92 5.11
C ALA A 144 -5.05 -31.50 5.96
N ASP A 145 -5.55 -30.27 5.80
CA ASP A 145 -6.55 -29.66 6.70
C ASP A 145 -7.98 -30.17 6.46
N MET A 146 -8.30 -30.46 5.19
CA MET A 146 -9.61 -31.03 4.81
C MET A 146 -9.82 -32.48 5.29
N THR A 147 -8.75 -33.18 5.68
CA THR A 147 -8.84 -34.56 6.21
C THR A 147 -9.00 -34.61 7.72
N SER A 148 -8.52 -33.61 8.47
CA SER A 148 -8.80 -33.50 9.91
C SER A 148 -10.25 -33.09 10.17
N ASP A 149 -10.78 -32.15 9.39
CA ASP A 149 -12.15 -31.64 9.57
C ASP A 149 -13.24 -32.71 9.29
N MET A 150 -12.95 -33.67 8.41
CA MET A 150 -13.88 -34.77 8.12
C MET A 150 -13.90 -35.85 9.21
N GLU A 151 -12.82 -36.03 9.97
CA GLU A 151 -12.78 -36.96 11.11
C GLU A 151 -13.39 -36.35 12.37
N ASP A 152 -13.25 -35.03 12.59
CA ASP A 152 -13.89 -34.34 13.71
C ASP A 152 -15.43 -34.26 13.54
N MET A 153 -15.93 -33.95 12.34
CA MET A 153 -17.38 -33.96 12.06
C MET A 153 -18.05 -35.33 12.24
N LYS A 154 -17.32 -36.44 12.06
CA LYS A 154 -17.85 -37.78 12.27
C LYS A 154 -17.92 -38.15 13.76
N THR A 155 -17.05 -37.56 14.57
CA THR A 155 -16.94 -37.86 16.00
C THR A 155 -18.01 -37.11 16.80
N ASP A 156 -18.31 -35.86 16.43
CA ASP A 156 -19.33 -35.04 17.10
C ASP A 156 -20.76 -35.51 16.81
N MET A 157 -21.03 -35.91 15.55
CA MET A 157 -22.35 -36.37 15.13
C MET A 157 -22.75 -37.71 15.77
N GLN A 158 -21.78 -38.49 16.27
CA GLN A 158 -22.03 -39.74 17.00
C GLN A 158 -22.19 -39.52 18.52
N LYS A 159 -21.70 -38.39 19.05
CA LYS A 159 -21.81 -38.03 20.47
C LYS A 159 -23.17 -37.40 20.81
N ASP A 160 -23.74 -36.61 19.90
CA ASP A 160 -24.98 -35.87 20.14
C ASP A 160 -26.26 -36.71 20.03
N MET A 161 -26.18 -37.94 19.48
CA MET A 161 -27.33 -38.86 19.41
C MET A 161 -27.53 -39.73 20.67
N GLU A 162 -26.57 -39.76 21.60
CA GLU A 162 -26.66 -40.61 22.81
C GLU A 162 -27.17 -39.87 24.06
N ASP A 163 -27.34 -38.54 24.02
CA ASP A 163 -27.63 -37.72 25.23
C ASP A 163 -28.89 -36.82 25.13
N MET A 164 -29.73 -36.97 24.11
CA MET A 164 -31.02 -36.26 24.02
C MET A 164 -32.14 -37.03 24.74
N ASP A 165 -32.24 -36.80 26.06
CA ASP A 165 -33.40 -37.16 26.87
C ASP A 165 -34.52 -36.11 26.71
N HIS A 166 -35.65 -36.53 26.14
CA HIS A 166 -36.81 -35.68 25.88
C HIS A 166 -37.92 -35.79 26.94
N SER A 167 -37.60 -36.24 28.16
CA SER A 167 -38.62 -36.49 29.18
C SER A 167 -39.13 -35.28 29.98
N ASP A 168 -38.57 -34.07 29.80
CA ASP A 168 -38.84 -32.93 30.70
C ASP A 168 -39.34 -31.61 30.03
N MET A 169 -40.00 -31.66 28.86
CA MET A 169 -40.67 -30.47 28.32
C MET A 169 -42.16 -30.40 28.71
N ASP A 170 -42.41 -29.80 29.88
CA ASP A 170 -43.74 -29.37 30.34
C ASP A 170 -44.16 -28.09 29.60
N HIS A 171 -45.28 -28.16 28.87
CA HIS A 171 -45.85 -27.07 28.07
C HIS A 171 -47.13 -26.48 28.70
N SER A 172 -47.30 -26.55 30.02
CA SER A 172 -48.56 -26.13 30.66
C SER A 172 -48.78 -24.62 30.84
N ASP A 173 -47.83 -23.73 30.54
CA ASP A 173 -47.98 -22.28 30.81
C ASP A 173 -47.62 -21.35 29.62
N MET A 174 -48.35 -21.45 28.50
CA MET A 174 -48.37 -20.37 27.49
C MET A 174 -49.80 -19.85 27.29
N ASP A 175 -50.13 -18.83 28.08
CA ASP A 175 -51.34 -18.01 27.95
C ASP A 175 -51.22 -17.10 26.71
N HIS A 176 -52.12 -17.31 25.75
CA HIS A 176 -52.22 -16.54 24.50
C HIS A 176 -53.47 -15.66 24.48
N SER A 177 -53.70 -14.91 25.55
CA SER A 177 -54.64 -13.78 25.51
C SER A 177 -53.87 -12.46 25.28
N ASP A 178 -54.35 -11.69 24.30
CA ASP A 178 -53.96 -10.32 23.97
C ASP A 178 -52.92 -10.12 22.85
N MET A 179 -53.32 -10.39 21.61
CA MET A 179 -52.91 -9.56 20.47
C MET A 179 -54.10 -9.29 19.54
N ASP A 180 -54.82 -8.21 19.84
CA ASP A 180 -55.86 -7.62 19.00
C ASP A 180 -55.21 -6.79 17.88
N HIS A 181 -55.52 -7.13 16.62
CA HIS A 181 -55.11 -6.38 15.44
C HIS A 181 -56.32 -5.63 14.85
N SER A 182 -56.30 -4.30 14.91
CA SER A 182 -57.09 -3.46 14.00
C SER A 182 -56.57 -2.02 13.96
N GLY A 183 -56.20 -1.55 12.76
CA GLY A 183 -56.38 -0.13 12.41
C GLY A 183 -55.23 0.61 11.73
N SER A 184 -55.34 0.71 10.40
CA SER A 184 -55.15 1.95 9.61
C SER A 184 -53.76 2.34 9.08
N SER A 185 -53.54 1.96 7.82
CA SER A 185 -53.44 2.85 6.65
C SER A 185 -52.75 4.22 6.76
N ALA A 186 -51.62 4.29 6.04
CA ALA A 186 -51.35 5.18 4.89
C ALA A 186 -50.82 6.62 5.10
N THR A 187 -49.82 6.91 4.26
CA THR A 187 -49.33 8.19 3.72
C THR A 187 -48.36 9.01 4.57
N GLY A 188 -47.16 9.23 4.01
CA GLY A 188 -46.26 10.31 4.39
C GLY A 188 -45.50 10.80 3.16
N PRO A 189 -45.71 12.06 2.71
CA PRO A 189 -44.81 12.70 1.76
C PRO A 189 -43.83 13.62 2.51
N TYR A 190 -42.55 13.42 2.17
CA TYR A 190 -41.49 14.41 2.03
C TYR A 190 -41.95 15.88 2.08
N GLY A 191 -41.64 16.55 3.19
CA GLY A 191 -41.75 17.99 3.37
C GLY A 191 -40.36 18.63 3.42
N SER A 192 -40.04 19.43 2.42
CA SER A 192 -38.90 20.36 2.41
C SER A 192 -39.20 21.59 3.28
N SER A 193 -38.20 22.11 4.01
CA SER A 193 -38.06 23.55 4.28
C SER A 193 -36.62 23.91 4.63
N ALA A 194 -36.16 24.98 3.99
CA ALA A 194 -34.82 25.55 4.03
C ALA A 194 -34.51 26.34 5.32
N SER A 195 -33.23 26.63 5.56
CA SER A 195 -32.75 27.79 6.35
C SER A 195 -31.25 28.08 6.12
N SER A 196 -30.99 29.05 5.24
CA SER A 196 -30.13 30.24 5.42
C SER A 196 -28.76 30.18 6.11
N ALA A 197 -27.71 30.45 5.31
CA ALA A 197 -26.66 31.46 5.43
C ALA A 197 -25.90 31.69 6.76
N SER A 198 -24.56 31.71 6.68
CA SER A 198 -23.70 32.73 7.33
C SER A 198 -22.27 32.67 6.76
N SER A 199 -21.87 33.77 6.11
CA SER A 199 -20.52 34.07 5.66
C SER A 199 -19.58 34.31 6.85
N ALA A 200 -18.35 33.79 6.79
CA ALA A 200 -17.26 34.19 7.68
C ALA A 200 -15.98 34.38 6.87
N THR A 201 -15.69 35.65 6.56
CA THR A 201 -14.38 36.15 6.17
C THR A 201 -13.53 36.31 7.44
N GLY A 202 -12.28 35.86 7.39
CA GLY A 202 -11.29 36.08 8.46
C GLY A 202 -9.86 36.00 7.91
N PRO A 203 -8.92 36.85 8.38
CA PRO A 203 -7.79 37.30 7.58
C PRO A 203 -6.50 36.47 7.71
N SER A 204 -5.72 36.58 6.64
CA SER A 204 -4.31 36.23 6.46
C SER A 204 -3.42 36.74 7.60
N MET A 205 -2.63 35.85 8.20
CA MET A 205 -1.52 36.21 9.09
C MET A 205 -0.23 35.68 8.50
N ILE A 206 0.57 36.63 8.05
CA ILE A 206 1.92 36.53 7.52
C ILE A 206 2.85 36.27 8.71
N ALA A 207 3.47 35.10 8.79
CA ALA A 207 4.53 34.82 9.75
C ALA A 207 5.82 34.51 8.99
N ALA A 208 6.65 35.55 8.87
CA ALA A 208 8.03 35.42 8.42
C ALA A 208 8.85 34.74 9.54
N ALA A 209 9.30 33.51 9.32
CA ALA A 209 10.31 32.88 10.15
C ALA A 209 11.68 33.02 9.45
N ALA A 210 12.54 33.84 10.03
CA ALA A 210 13.90 34.05 9.58
C ALA A 210 14.77 32.82 9.89
N ALA A 211 15.48 32.33 8.86
CA ALA A 211 16.45 31.25 8.93
C ALA A 211 17.69 31.66 9.74
N ALA A 212 18.11 30.80 10.68
CA ALA A 212 19.44 30.84 11.28
C ALA A 212 20.27 29.67 10.72
N ALA A 213 21.08 29.95 9.70
CA ALA A 213 22.07 29.01 9.21
C ALA A 213 23.31 29.02 10.13
N LEU A 214 23.56 27.91 10.82
CA LEU A 214 24.80 27.70 11.58
C LEU A 214 25.80 26.96 10.66
N LEU A 215 26.73 27.72 10.08
CA LEU A 215 27.89 27.17 9.37
C LEU A 215 28.94 26.72 10.41
N VAL A 216 29.16 25.42 10.54
CA VAL A 216 30.38 24.88 11.16
C VAL A 216 31.27 24.34 10.05
N ALA A 217 32.25 25.15 9.65
CA ALA A 217 33.33 24.73 8.78
C ALA A 217 34.31 23.88 9.59
N ALA A 218 34.39 22.58 9.30
CA ALA A 218 35.48 21.73 9.76
C ALA A 218 36.73 22.00 8.91
N VAL A 219 37.73 22.61 9.54
CA VAL A 219 39.09 22.73 9.00
C VAL A 219 39.78 21.38 9.23
N VAL A 220 40.00 20.60 8.16
CA VAL A 220 40.99 19.52 8.17
C VAL A 220 42.32 20.14 7.76
N ALA A 221 43.21 20.30 8.74
CA ALA A 221 44.60 20.64 8.51
C ALA A 221 45.39 19.41 8.04
N VAL A 222 46.31 19.70 7.13
CA VAL A 222 47.31 18.83 6.47
C VAL A 222 48.10 17.97 7.44
#